data_AF-A0A7Y0X626-F1
#
_entry.id   AF-A0A7Y0X626-F1
#
_cell.length_a   1.000
_cell.length_b   1.000
_cell.length_c   1.000
_cell.angle_alpha   90.00
_cell.angle_beta   90.00
_cell.angle_gamma   90.00
#
_symmetry.space_group_name_H-M   'P 1'
#
loop_
_entity.id
_entity.type
_entity.pdbx_description
1 polymer ?
#
loop_
_entity_poly.entity_id
_entity_poly.type
_entity_poly.pdbx_seq_one_letter_code
_entity_poly.pdbx_strand_id
1 'polypeptide(L)' 'ATLVHPESPASVVELADAVGSTSQLIKAAKALPHKQMIVATDKGIFFKMQQLVPEKELIEAPTAGAGATCRSCAHCPWMA' A
#
# COMPACT_ATOMS: atom_id res chain seq x y z
N ALA A 1 6.43 10.08 0.19
CA ALA A 1 4.98 10.09 -0.07
C ALA A 1 4.40 8.72 0.25
N THR A 2 3.22 8.70 0.86
CA THR A 2 2.52 7.52 1.38
C THR A 2 1.25 7.31 0.57
N LEU A 3 1.16 6.17 -0.12
CA LEU A 3 0.06 5.78 -0.98
C LEU A 3 -0.75 4.68 -0.29
N VAL A 4 -2.04 4.91 -0.09
CA VAL A 4 -2.87 4.02 0.76
C VAL A 4 -4.17 3.67 0.04
N HIS A 5 -4.58 2.40 0.08
CA HIS A 5 -5.91 2.01 -0.38
C HIS A 5 -6.96 2.45 0.66
N PRO A 6 -8.12 3.01 0.28
CA PRO A 6 -9.20 3.38 1.22
C PRO A 6 -9.76 2.23 2.05
N GLU A 7 -9.37 0.99 1.76
CA GLU A 7 -9.72 -0.21 2.55
C GLU A 7 -8.77 -0.41 3.75
N SER A 8 -7.74 0.43 3.87
CA SER A 8 -6.79 0.44 4.99
C SER A 8 -7.41 1.08 6.24
N PRO A 9 -6.86 0.84 7.44
CA PRO A 9 -7.35 1.46 8.68
C PRO A 9 -7.36 2.98 8.59
N ALA A 10 -8.38 3.62 9.19
CA ALA A 10 -8.55 5.07 9.17
C ALA A 10 -7.29 5.83 9.62
N SER A 11 -6.58 5.33 10.64
CA SER A 11 -5.32 5.91 11.12
C SER A 11 -4.21 5.95 10.07
N VAL A 12 -4.20 5.02 9.12
CA VAL A 12 -3.24 4.99 8.00
C VAL A 12 -3.71 5.89 6.86
N VAL A 13 -5.02 5.90 6.60
CA VAL A 13 -5.65 6.76 5.59
C VAL A 13 -5.48 8.24 5.93
N GLU A 14 -5.61 8.62 7.21
CA GLU A 14 -5.40 10.00 7.68
C GLU A 14 -3.95 10.48 7.55
N LEU A 15 -3.00 9.55 7.55
CA LEU A 15 -1.56 9.84 7.39
C LEU A 15 -1.08 9.72 5.93
N ALA A 16 -1.99 9.39 5.00
CA ALA A 16 -1.65 9.15 3.60
C ALA A 16 -1.52 10.44 2.79
N ASP A 17 -0.52 10.51 1.91
CA ASP A 17 -0.40 11.59 0.92
C ASP A 17 -1.37 11.42 -0.24
N ALA A 18 -1.70 10.18 -0.60
CA ALA A 18 -2.77 9.89 -1.55
C ALA A 18 -3.53 8.62 -1.19
N VAL A 19 -4.85 8.72 -1.28
CA VAL A 19 -5.79 7.62 -1.01
C VAL A 19 -6.56 7.33 -2.29
N GLY A 20 -6.57 6.08 -2.73
CA GLY A 20 -7.27 5.72 -3.96
C GLY A 20 -7.27 4.24 -4.28
N SER A 21 -8.03 3.87 -5.32
CA SER A 21 -8.05 2.50 -5.84
C SER A 21 -6.71 2.11 -6.47
N THR A 22 -6.47 0.81 -6.67
CA THR A 22 -5.29 0.26 -7.38
C THR A 22 -4.82 1.09 -8.58
N SER A 23 -5.72 1.47 -9.48
CA SER A 23 -5.38 2.27 -10.67
C SER A 23 -4.99 3.70 -10.33
N GLN A 24 -5.60 4.30 -9.31
CA GLN A 24 -5.24 5.63 -8.83
C GLN A 24 -3.88 5.61 -8.11
N LEU A 25 -3.57 4.58 -7.32
CA LEU A 25 -2.26 4.42 -6.67
C LEU A 25 -1.14 4.28 -7.71
N ILE A 26 -1.36 3.50 -8.78
CA ILE A 26 -0.41 3.40 -9.91
C ILE A 26 -0.19 4.76 -10.57
N LYS A 27 -1.27 5.51 -10.84
CA LYS A 27 -1.18 6.86 -11.43
C LYS A 27 -0.45 7.83 -10.50
N ALA A 28 -0.76 7.79 -9.20
CA ALA A 28 -0.10 8.61 -8.18
C ALA A 28 1.39 8.26 -8.09
N ALA A 29 1.74 6.97 -8.08
CA ALA A 29 3.12 6.51 -8.09
C ALA A 29 3.88 6.98 -9.33
N LYS A 30 3.22 7.14 -10.48
CA LYS A 30 3.84 7.73 -11.69
C LYS A 30 3.96 9.25 -11.62
N ALA A 31 2.88 9.93 -11.23
CA ALA A 31 2.78 11.38 -11.23
C ALA A 31 3.62 12.07 -10.14
N LEU A 32 3.77 11.43 -8.98
CA LEU A 32 4.50 12.01 -7.85
C LEU A 32 6.01 12.01 -8.10
N PRO A 33 6.74 13.12 -7.87
CA PRO A 33 8.16 13.23 -8.16
C PRO A 33 9.08 12.53 -7.15
N HIS A 34 8.52 11.85 -6.13
CA HIS A 34 9.29 11.21 -5.08
C HIS A 34 9.99 9.94 -5.58
N LYS A 35 11.28 9.78 -5.26
CA LYS A 35 12.04 8.56 -5.53
C LYS A 35 11.64 7.39 -4.63
N GLN A 36 11.33 7.67 -3.36
CA GLN A 36 10.88 6.68 -2.39
C GLN A 36 9.42 6.90 -2.03
N MET A 37 8.64 5.82 -2.04
CA MET A 37 7.22 5.85 -1.74
C MET A 37 6.82 4.66 -0.90
N ILE A 38 6.07 4.91 0.17
CA ILE A 38 5.53 3.85 1.03
C ILE A 38 4.14 3.51 0.49
N VAL A 39 3.89 2.23 0.22
CA VAL A 39 2.62 1.77 -0.35
C VAL A 39 1.96 0.79 0.61
N ALA A 40 0.79 1.18 1.14
CA ALA A 40 -0.07 0.32 1.93
C ALA A 40 -1.16 -0.27 1.01
N THR A 41 -0.85 -1.41 0.41
CA THR A 41 -1.74 -2.13 -0.51
C THR A 41 -1.44 -3.63 -0.46
N ASP A 42 -2.31 -4.45 -1.06
CA ASP A 42 -2.06 -5.89 -1.22
C ASP A 42 -0.77 -6.18 -2.02
N LYS A 43 -0.09 -7.28 -1.67
CA LYS A 43 1.17 -7.70 -2.31
C LYS A 43 1.05 -7.82 -3.83
N GLY A 44 -0.06 -8.34 -4.36
CA GLY A 44 -0.25 -8.47 -5.80
C GLY A 44 -0.23 -7.12 -6.53
N ILE A 45 -0.85 -6.10 -5.93
CA ILE A 45 -0.83 -4.73 -6.46
C ILE A 45 0.55 -4.10 -6.32
N PHE A 46 1.20 -4.30 -5.17
CA PHE A 46 2.54 -3.77 -4.92
C PHE A 46 3.58 -4.27 -5.94
N PHE A 47 3.61 -5.58 -6.22
CA PHE A 47 4.49 -6.15 -7.25
C PHE A 47 4.21 -5.56 -8.64
N LYS A 48 2.93 -5.39 -9.00
CA LYS A 48 2.55 -4.77 -10.26
C LYS A 48 2.97 -3.31 -10.33
N MET A 49 2.88 -2.58 -9.22
CA MET A 49 3.35 -1.20 -9.14
C MET A 49 4.86 -1.11 -9.35
N GLN A 50 5.66 -1.98 -8.71
CA GLN A 50 7.11 -2.00 -8.92
C GLN A 50 7.48 -2.24 -10.39
N GLN A 51 6.77 -3.13 -11.09
CA GLN A 51 6.98 -3.36 -12.51
C GLN A 51 6.64 -2.14 -13.39
N LEU A 52 5.67 -1.32 -12.96
CA LEU A 52 5.22 -0.15 -13.71
C LEU A 52 6.05 1.11 -13.45
N VAL A 53 6.76 1.17 -12.33
CA VAL A 53 7.67 2.26 -11.94
C VAL A 53 8.99 1.70 -11.39
N PRO A 54 9.77 0.94 -12.18
CA PRO A 54 11.00 0.29 -11.70
C PRO A 54 12.10 1.29 -11.33
N GLU A 55 11.98 2.54 -11.80
CA GLU A 55 12.86 3.64 -11.46
C GLU A 55 12.62 4.23 -10.05
N LYS A 56 11.49 3.87 -9.42
CA LYS A 56 11.11 4.35 -8.09
C LYS A 56 11.20 3.22 -7.08
N GLU A 57 11.63 3.59 -5.88
CA GLU A 57 11.79 2.69 -4.75
C GLU A 57 10.48 2.63 -3.97
N LEU A 58 9.70 1.57 -4.21
CA LEU A 58 8.45 1.32 -3.50
C LEU A 58 8.72 0.45 -2.28
N ILE A 59 8.31 0.93 -1.12
CA ILE A 59 8.45 0.25 0.17
C ILE A 59 7.06 -0.25 0.58
N GLU A 60 6.92 -1.55 0.85
CA GLU A 60 5.66 -2.06 1.38
C GLU A 60 5.48 -1.52 2.80
N ALA A 61 4.33 -0.88 3.06
CA ALA A 61 4.02 -0.46 4.42
C ALA A 61 3.92 -1.73 5.29
N PRO A 62 4.47 -1.72 6.52
CA PRO A 62 4.24 -2.82 7.45
C PRO A 62 2.75 -2.86 7.74
N THR A 63 2.05 -3.79 7.09
CA THR A 63 0.75 -4.23 7.57
C THR A 63 0.99 -4.74 8.99
N ALA A 64 0.04 -4.54 9.89
CA ALA A 64 0.17 -4.89 11.31
C ALA A 64 0.28 -6.43 11.58
N GLY A 65 0.81 -7.19 10.62
CA GLY A 65 1.01 -8.63 10.63
C GLY A 65 2.39 -9.06 10.13
N ALA A 66 3.46 -8.26 10.30
CA ALA A 66 4.83 -8.78 10.23
C ALA A 66 5.08 -9.73 11.43
N GLY A 67 4.51 -10.94 11.34
CA GLY A 67 4.44 -11.95 12.39
C GLY A 67 3.15 -12.78 12.41
N ALA A 68 2.13 -12.44 11.62
CA ALA A 68 0.92 -13.26 11.52
C ALA A 68 1.19 -14.43 10.57
N THR A 69 1.58 -15.58 11.14
CA THR A 69 1.62 -16.85 10.42
C THR A 69 0.30 -17.05 9.67
N CYS A 70 0.37 -17.14 8.35
CA CYS A 70 -0.75 -17.49 7.48
C CYS A 70 -1.44 -18.75 8.01
N ARG A 71 -2.60 -18.56 8.63
CA ARG A 71 -3.61 -19.60 8.76
C ARG A 71 -4.96 -18.93 8.76
N SER A 72 -5.56 -18.92 7.56
CA SER A 72 -7.00 -18.72 7.35
C SER A 72 -7.47 -17.26 7.33
N CYS A 73 -7.98 -16.85 6.16
CA CYS A 73 -8.56 -15.55 5.82
C CYS A 73 -9.88 -15.22 6.56
N ALA A 74 -9.97 -15.29 7.89
CA ALA A 74 -11.23 -14.97 8.57
C ALA A 74 -11.12 -14.33 9.97
N HIS A 75 -9.93 -13.94 10.42
CA HIS A 75 -9.82 -13.18 11.67
C HIS A 75 -8.56 -12.33 11.65
N CYS A 76 -8.65 -11.16 11.03
CA CYS A 76 -7.66 -10.12 11.24
C CYS A 76 -8.08 -9.33 12.48
N PRO A 77 -7.19 -9.05 13.45
CA PRO A 77 -7.51 -8.15 14.57
C PRO A 77 -7.52 -6.65 14.17
N TRP A 78 -7.35 -6.35 12.88
CA TRP A 78 -7.34 -5.02 12.29
C TRP A 78 -8.43 -4.82 11.22
N MET A 79 -9.16 -5.89 10.89
CA MET A 79 -10.43 -5.81 10.18
C MET A 79 -11.47 -6.23 11.21
N ALA A 80 -12.61 -5.53 11.28
CA ALA A 80 -13.74 -6.05 12.04
C ALA A 80 -14.12 -7.45 11.56
#